data_AF-A0A7S1AAR7-F1
#
_entry.id   AF-A0A7S1AAR7-F1
#
_cell.length_a   1.000
_cell.length_b   1.000
_cell.length_c   1.000
_cell.angle_alpha   90.00
_cell.angle_beta   90.00
_cell.angle_gamma   90.00
#
_symmetry.space_group_name_H-M   'P 1'
#
loop_
_entity.id
_entity.type
_entity.pdbx_description
1 polymer ?
#
loop_
_entity_poly.entity_id
_entity_poly.type
_entity_poly.pdbx_seq_one_letter_code
_entity_poly.pdbx_strand_id
1 'polypeptide(L)'
;EITALMTGLPGSAKEDKPENSEWLTQVSWTRVNVLQSLGDTFDGFVGEFCGNLDGWKAVFDADQPREVEWPNNFKLKCTPLQRACLLFAIRTDATVQAIQDIVEEKLGRYFLEPPPLDLPTCYKDSAPNVPLIYILAMGSDPMSV
;
A
#
# COMPACT_ATOMS: atom_id res chain seq x y z
N GLU A 1 0.09 -12.34 5.87
CA GLU A 1 -0.12 -11.18 4.98
C GLU A 1 -0.19 -9.84 5.72
N ILE A 2 -1.13 -9.59 6.65
CA ILE A 2 -1.20 -8.30 7.39
C ILE A 2 0.11 -8.00 8.13
N THR A 3 0.66 -9.00 8.83
CA THR A 3 1.96 -8.87 9.52
C THR A 3 3.07 -8.45 8.57
N ALA A 4 3.05 -8.90 7.31
CA ALA A 4 4.07 -8.55 6.34
C ALA A 4 4.04 -7.07 5.95
N LEU A 5 2.85 -6.47 5.80
CA LEU A 5 2.71 -5.03 5.58
C LEU A 5 3.17 -4.22 6.81
N MET A 6 2.89 -4.72 8.02
CA MET A 6 3.29 -4.01 9.25
C MET A 6 4.80 -4.10 9.53
N THR A 7 5.43 -5.24 9.23
CA THR A 7 6.87 -5.45 9.48
C THR A 7 7.75 -5.03 8.32
N GLY A 8 7.15 -4.69 7.18
CA GLY A 8 7.87 -4.23 5.99
C GLY A 8 8.56 -5.34 5.20
N LEU A 9 8.06 -6.58 5.30
CA LEU A 9 8.65 -7.78 4.69
C LEU A 9 10.16 -7.94 5.02
N PRO A 10 10.52 -8.07 6.31
CA PRO A 10 11.91 -8.20 6.71
C PRO A 10 12.45 -9.59 6.33
N GLY A 11 13.70 -9.64 5.85
CA GLY A 11 14.34 -10.90 5.49
C GLY A 11 15.57 -10.69 4.62
N SER A 12 16.04 -11.79 4.03
CA SER A 12 17.15 -11.79 3.07
C SER A 12 16.68 -12.44 1.78
N ALA A 13 17.13 -11.90 0.65
CA ALA A 13 16.95 -12.55 -0.65
C ALA A 13 17.64 -13.92 -0.62
N LYS A 14 16.94 -14.95 -1.08
CA LYS A 14 17.52 -16.29 -1.26
C LYS A 14 18.14 -16.44 -2.64
N GLU A 15 17.62 -15.69 -3.60
CA GLU A 15 18.06 -15.67 -4.99
C GLU A 15 18.73 -14.34 -5.32
N ASP A 16 19.73 -14.38 -6.19
CA ASP A 16 20.43 -13.18 -6.65
C ASP A 16 19.51 -12.32 -7.53
N LYS A 17 19.73 -11.01 -7.51
CA LYS A 17 18.94 -10.07 -8.30
C LYS A 17 19.19 -10.33 -9.79
N PRO A 18 18.15 -10.50 -10.64
CA PRO A 18 18.34 -10.73 -12.07
C PRO A 18 19.06 -9.55 -12.73
N GLU A 19 19.99 -9.83 -13.65
CA GLU A 19 20.86 -8.82 -14.28
C GLU A 19 20.08 -7.70 -14.98
N ASN A 20 18.94 -8.04 -15.59
CA ASN A 20 18.04 -7.18 -16.35
C ASN A 20 16.96 -6.49 -15.49
N SER A 21 17.23 -6.25 -14.20
CA SER A 21 16.29 -5.60 -13.27
C SER A 21 16.85 -4.32 -12.62
N GLU A 22 17.56 -3.49 -13.40
CA GLU A 22 18.16 -2.23 -12.91
C GLU A 22 17.15 -1.27 -12.25
N TRP A 23 15.89 -1.31 -12.70
CA TRP A 23 14.76 -0.54 -12.15
C TRP A 23 14.37 -0.96 -10.72
N LEU A 24 14.75 -2.16 -10.29
CA LEU A 24 14.42 -2.71 -8.98
C LEU A 24 15.62 -2.55 -8.01
N THR A 25 15.37 -1.93 -6.86
CA THR A 25 16.41 -1.82 -5.81
C THR A 25 16.67 -3.16 -5.14
N GLN A 26 17.84 -3.34 -4.50
CA GLN A 26 18.13 -4.55 -3.74
C GLN A 26 17.14 -4.79 -2.58
N VAL A 27 16.63 -3.71 -1.98
CA VAL A 27 15.61 -3.78 -0.92
C VAL A 27 14.30 -4.31 -1.49
N SER A 28 13.83 -3.76 -2.61
CA SER A 28 12.63 -4.23 -3.29
C SER A 28 12.77 -5.69 -3.74
N TRP A 29 13.94 -6.08 -4.26
CA TRP A 29 14.22 -7.48 -4.62
C TRP A 29 14.16 -8.44 -3.42
N THR A 30 14.70 -8.02 -2.28
CA THR A 30 14.59 -8.77 -1.03
C THR A 30 13.13 -8.96 -0.63
N ARG A 31 12.30 -7.92 -0.75
CA ARG A 31 10.85 -8.03 -0.47
C ARG A 31 10.15 -8.99 -1.41
N VAL A 32 10.46 -8.95 -2.71
CA VAL A 32 9.93 -9.91 -3.70
C VAL A 32 10.28 -11.35 -3.32
N ASN A 33 11.51 -11.59 -2.87
CA ASN A 33 11.92 -12.91 -2.36
C ASN A 33 11.15 -13.33 -1.11
N VAL A 34 10.92 -12.39 -0.18
CA VAL A 34 10.18 -12.66 1.06
C VAL A 34 8.71 -12.93 0.78
N LEU A 35 8.09 -12.37 -0.26
CA LEU A 35 6.70 -12.67 -0.63
C LEU A 35 6.46 -14.16 -0.83
N GLN A 36 7.43 -14.88 -1.40
CA GLN A 36 7.32 -16.33 -1.59
C GLN A 36 7.18 -17.10 -0.26
N SER A 37 7.63 -16.55 0.86
CA SER A 37 7.43 -17.15 2.19
C SER A 37 6.00 -17.02 2.72
N LEU A 38 5.17 -16.17 2.11
CA LEU A 38 3.76 -16.02 2.47
C LEU A 38 2.90 -17.21 2.01
N GLY A 39 3.40 -18.00 1.06
CA GLY A 39 2.72 -19.16 0.49
C GLY A 39 1.54 -18.81 -0.42
N ASP A 40 0.73 -19.83 -0.77
CA ASP A 40 -0.51 -19.70 -1.54
C ASP A 40 -0.24 -19.13 -2.95
N THR A 41 -0.79 -17.96 -3.27
CA THR A 41 -0.63 -17.34 -4.59
C THR A 41 0.83 -16.92 -4.86
N PHE A 42 1.65 -16.81 -3.81
CA PHE A 42 3.07 -16.48 -3.94
C PHE A 42 4.01 -17.70 -4.00
N ASP A 43 3.49 -18.92 -3.98
CA ASP A 43 4.32 -20.12 -4.13
C ASP A 43 5.00 -20.14 -5.52
N GLY A 44 6.34 -20.15 -5.52
CA GLY A 44 7.13 -20.06 -6.76
C GLY A 44 7.12 -18.69 -7.44
N PHE A 45 6.67 -17.64 -6.75
CA PHE A 45 6.51 -16.30 -7.33
C PHE A 45 7.79 -15.71 -7.90
N VAL A 46 8.96 -15.95 -7.29
CA VAL A 46 10.23 -15.40 -7.80
C VAL A 46 10.53 -15.90 -9.21
N GLY A 47 10.24 -17.18 -9.50
CA GLY A 47 10.37 -17.75 -10.84
C GLY A 47 9.42 -17.11 -11.85
N GLU A 48 8.14 -16.91 -11.49
CA GLU A 48 7.17 -16.21 -12.35
C GLU A 48 7.57 -14.75 -12.58
N PHE A 49 8.12 -14.10 -11.56
CA PHE A 49 8.59 -12.71 -11.62
C PHE A 49 9.76 -12.55 -12.58
N CYS A 50 10.78 -13.41 -12.45
CA CYS A 50 11.92 -13.44 -13.35
C CYS A 50 11.54 -13.83 -14.79
N GLY A 51 10.51 -14.66 -14.97
CA GLY A 51 10.02 -15.07 -16.28
C GLY A 51 9.37 -13.93 -17.11
N ASN A 52 8.97 -12.83 -16.47
CA ASN A 52 8.38 -11.68 -17.18
C ASN A 52 8.76 -10.34 -16.52
N LEU A 53 10.06 -10.05 -16.47
CA LEU A 53 10.58 -8.82 -15.86
C LEU A 53 10.08 -7.54 -16.57
N ASP A 54 9.94 -7.56 -17.89
CA ASP A 54 9.46 -6.40 -18.66
C ASP A 54 8.01 -6.05 -18.30
N GLY A 55 7.16 -7.05 -18.09
CA GLY A 55 5.80 -6.84 -17.64
C GLY A 55 5.74 -6.25 -16.23
N TRP A 56 6.60 -6.71 -15.30
CA TRP A 56 6.67 -6.13 -13.95
C TRP A 56 7.27 -4.73 -13.94
N LYS A 57 8.21 -4.45 -14.85
CA LYS A 57 8.73 -3.10 -15.07
C LYS A 57 7.63 -2.16 -15.55
N ALA A 58 6.76 -2.59 -16.46
CA ALA A 58 5.61 -1.79 -16.89
C ALA A 58 4.65 -1.47 -15.72
N VAL A 59 4.45 -2.41 -14.78
CA VAL A 59 3.68 -2.15 -13.55
C VAL A 59 4.39 -1.14 -12.64
N PHE A 60 5.71 -1.24 -12.52
CA PHE A 60 6.53 -0.32 -11.72
C PHE A 60 6.52 1.11 -12.29
N ASP A 61 6.65 1.24 -13.61
CA ASP A 61 6.71 2.53 -14.32
C ASP A 61 5.32 3.17 -14.52
N ALA A 62 4.23 2.44 -14.30
CA ALA A 62 2.87 2.96 -14.46
C ALA A 62 2.57 4.05 -13.42
N ASP A 63 1.89 5.13 -13.83
CA ASP A 63 1.41 6.16 -12.90
C ASP A 63 0.45 5.57 -11.84
N GLN A 64 -0.45 4.70 -12.31
CA GLN A 64 -1.48 4.04 -11.50
C GLN A 64 -1.38 2.49 -11.58
N PRO A 65 -0.50 1.84 -10.80
CA PRO A 65 -0.24 0.39 -10.87
C PRO A 65 -1.40 -0.47 -10.41
N ARG A 66 -2.35 0.12 -9.68
CA ARG A 66 -3.59 -0.55 -9.28
C ARG A 66 -4.57 -0.70 -10.43
N GLU A 67 -4.44 0.10 -11.50
CA GLU A 67 -5.35 0.07 -12.66
C GLU A 67 -4.80 -0.80 -13.78
N VAL A 68 -3.47 -0.91 -13.90
CA VAL A 68 -2.85 -1.76 -14.91
C VAL A 68 -3.04 -3.25 -14.63
N GLU A 69 -3.08 -4.03 -15.70
CA GLU A 69 -3.00 -5.49 -15.62
C GLU A 69 -1.61 -5.93 -15.19
N TRP A 70 -1.54 -7.01 -14.43
CA TRP A 70 -0.26 -7.59 -14.01
C TRP A 70 0.12 -8.76 -14.91
N PRO A 71 1.43 -9.03 -15.06
CA PRO A 71 1.91 -10.17 -15.84
C PRO A 71 1.18 -11.46 -15.49
N ASN A 72 0.94 -12.31 -16.49
CA ASN A 72 0.31 -13.63 -16.32
C ASN A 72 -1.07 -13.62 -15.63
N ASN A 73 -1.79 -12.50 -15.71
CA ASN A 73 -3.05 -12.27 -14.99
C ASN A 73 -2.90 -12.45 -13.47
N PHE A 74 -1.70 -12.22 -12.92
CA PHE A 74 -1.38 -12.50 -11.52
C PHE A 74 -2.29 -11.72 -10.56
N LYS A 75 -2.68 -10.50 -10.96
CA LYS A 75 -3.62 -9.64 -10.24
C LYS A 75 -4.96 -10.33 -9.94
N LEU A 76 -5.46 -11.16 -10.86
CA LEU A 76 -6.73 -11.89 -10.70
C LEU A 76 -6.61 -13.05 -9.71
N LYS A 77 -5.41 -13.61 -9.55
CA LYS A 77 -5.12 -14.67 -8.57
C LYS A 77 -5.03 -14.11 -7.15
N CYS A 78 -4.61 -12.85 -7.00
CA CYS A 78 -4.38 -12.22 -5.71
C CYS A 78 -5.65 -11.70 -5.04
N THR A 79 -5.74 -11.91 -3.72
CA THR A 79 -6.64 -11.15 -2.84
C THR A 79 -6.23 -9.67 -2.77
N PRO A 80 -7.13 -8.74 -2.38
CA PRO A 80 -6.77 -7.32 -2.22
C PRO A 80 -5.54 -7.09 -1.31
N LEU A 81 -5.41 -7.88 -0.25
CA LEU A 81 -4.28 -7.79 0.68
C LEU A 81 -2.99 -8.32 0.05
N GLN A 82 -3.06 -9.41 -0.72
CA GLN A 82 -1.92 -9.92 -1.49
C GLN A 82 -1.48 -8.90 -2.56
N ARG A 83 -2.43 -8.22 -3.20
CA ARG A 83 -2.11 -7.13 -4.14
C ARG A 83 -1.35 -6.00 -3.45
N ALA A 84 -1.81 -5.58 -2.26
CA ALA A 84 -1.11 -4.58 -1.47
C ALA A 84 0.30 -5.01 -1.05
N CYS A 85 0.49 -6.28 -0.64
CA CYS A 85 1.82 -6.84 -0.34
C CYS A 85 2.76 -6.79 -1.55
N LEU A 86 2.26 -7.12 -2.74
CA LEU A 86 3.07 -7.08 -3.95
C LEU A 86 3.46 -5.65 -4.34
N LEU A 87 2.50 -4.73 -4.33
CA LEU A 87 2.77 -3.31 -4.57
C LEU A 87 3.75 -2.75 -3.54
N PHE A 88 3.65 -3.15 -2.27
CA PHE A 88 4.62 -2.76 -1.25
C PHE A 88 6.04 -3.29 -1.53
N ALA A 89 6.16 -4.47 -2.15
CA ALA A 89 7.46 -5.02 -2.52
C ALA A 89 8.13 -4.24 -3.66
N ILE A 90 7.36 -3.86 -4.70
CA ILE A 90 7.92 -3.24 -5.92
C ILE A 90 7.79 -1.71 -5.95
N ARG A 91 6.68 -1.13 -5.48
CA ARG A 91 6.35 0.30 -5.56
C ARG A 91 5.70 0.79 -4.25
N THR A 92 6.51 1.07 -3.23
CA THR A 92 6.04 1.36 -1.86
C THR A 92 5.07 2.54 -1.76
N ASP A 93 5.25 3.56 -2.59
CA ASP A 93 4.37 4.72 -2.71
C ASP A 93 2.93 4.34 -3.12
N ALA A 94 2.75 3.26 -3.90
CA ALA A 94 1.44 2.77 -4.31
C ALA A 94 0.68 2.04 -3.21
N THR A 95 1.37 1.66 -2.13
CA THR A 95 0.80 0.82 -1.07
C THR A 95 -0.36 1.52 -0.37
N VAL A 96 -0.27 2.84 -0.19
CA VAL A 96 -1.35 3.63 0.43
C VAL A 96 -2.63 3.50 -0.38
N GLN A 97 -2.56 3.66 -1.70
CA GLN A 97 -3.72 3.51 -2.58
C GLN A 97 -4.26 2.08 -2.55
N ALA A 98 -3.40 1.07 -2.55
CA ALA A 98 -3.82 -0.33 -2.46
C ALA A 98 -4.54 -0.64 -1.13
N ILE A 99 -4.11 -0.04 -0.02
CA ILE A 99 -4.79 -0.16 1.27
C ILE A 99 -6.12 0.59 1.26
N GLN A 100 -6.17 1.77 0.63
CA GLN A 100 -7.42 2.52 0.47
C GLN A 100 -8.47 1.70 -0.29
N ASP A 101 -8.08 1.00 -1.35
CA ASP A 101 -8.98 0.11 -2.10
C ASP A 101 -9.58 -1.00 -1.19
N ILE A 102 -8.78 -1.56 -0.27
CA ILE A 102 -9.25 -2.55 0.71
C ILE A 102 -10.29 -1.92 1.65
N VAL A 103 -10.02 -0.71 2.15
CA VAL A 103 -10.93 0.00 3.05
C VAL A 103 -12.22 0.37 2.32
N GLU A 104 -12.14 0.84 1.09
CA GLU A 104 -13.31 1.15 0.26
C GLU A 104 -14.16 -0.10 -0.01
N GLU A 105 -13.54 -1.23 -0.35
CA GLU A 105 -14.26 -2.48 -0.60
C GLU A 105 -14.94 -3.04 0.66
N LYS A 106 -14.28 -2.94 1.84
CA LYS A 106 -14.77 -3.57 3.07
C LYS A 106 -15.64 -2.69 3.94
N LEU A 107 -15.34 -1.39 4.01
CA LEU A 107 -15.98 -0.44 4.91
C LEU A 107 -16.72 0.68 4.16
N GLY A 108 -16.37 0.89 2.89
CA GLY A 108 -16.93 1.95 2.05
C GLY A 108 -16.09 3.22 2.07
N ARG A 109 -16.28 4.03 1.02
CA ARG A 109 -15.54 5.27 0.78
C ARG A 109 -15.68 6.32 1.89
N TYR A 110 -16.76 6.26 2.67
CA TYR A 110 -16.95 7.12 3.86
C TYR A 110 -15.75 7.07 4.82
N PHE A 111 -15.06 5.94 4.92
CA PHE A 111 -13.88 5.78 5.79
C PHE A 111 -12.57 6.29 5.17
N LEU A 112 -12.59 6.72 3.92
CA LEU A 112 -11.46 7.35 3.23
C LEU A 112 -11.57 8.87 3.19
N GLU A 113 -12.77 9.41 3.39
CA GLU A 113 -13.03 10.83 3.31
C GLU A 113 -12.93 11.44 4.71
N PRO A 114 -12.14 12.51 4.90
CA PRO A 114 -12.10 13.20 6.17
C PRO A 114 -13.49 13.77 6.47
N PRO A 115 -14.05 13.55 7.67
CA PRO A 115 -15.34 14.12 8.02
C PRO A 115 -15.26 15.65 8.01
N PRO A 116 -16.33 16.35 7.59
CA PRO A 116 -16.37 17.80 7.71
C PRO A 116 -16.26 18.21 9.18
N LEU A 117 -15.51 19.27 9.45
CA LEU A 117 -15.38 19.82 10.79
C LEU A 117 -16.72 20.45 11.22
N ASP A 118 -17.29 19.97 12.33
CA ASP A 118 -18.52 20.49 12.93
C ASP A 118 -18.24 20.97 14.36
N LEU A 119 -17.78 22.23 14.46
CA LEU A 119 -17.48 22.87 15.75
C LEU A 119 -18.69 22.91 16.70
N PRO A 120 -19.91 23.29 16.25
CA PRO A 120 -21.09 23.26 17.10
C PRO A 120 -21.34 21.91 17.78
N THR A 121 -21.23 20.82 17.02
CA THR A 121 -21.43 19.46 17.56
C THR A 121 -20.31 19.09 18.53
N CYS A 122 -19.04 19.33 18.16
CA CYS A 122 -17.91 19.08 19.06
C CYS A 122 -18.00 19.87 20.37
N TYR A 123 -18.45 21.14 20.32
CA TYR A 123 -18.65 21.96 21.51
C TYR A 123 -19.78 21.45 22.39
N LYS A 124 -20.91 21.06 21.79
CA LYS A 124 -22.05 20.48 22.51
C LYS A 124 -21.69 19.18 23.23
N ASP A 125 -20.83 18.36 22.62
CA ASP A 125 -20.37 17.09 23.19
C ASP A 125 -19.20 17.26 24.18
N SER A 126 -18.65 18.47 24.31
CA SER A 126 -17.57 18.78 25.24
C SER A 126 -18.08 19.09 26.65
N ALA A 127 -17.17 19.03 27.63
CA ALA A 127 -17.45 19.39 29.01
C ALA A 127 -16.44 20.44 29.50
N PRO A 128 -16.75 21.22 30.56
CA PRO A 128 -15.84 22.25 31.08
C PRO A 128 -14.45 21.74 31.51
N ASN A 129 -14.32 20.43 31.74
CA ASN A 129 -13.08 19.74 32.10
C ASN A 129 -12.47 18.94 30.94
N VAL A 130 -13.01 19.03 29.72
CA VAL A 130 -12.53 18.36 28.52
C VAL A 130 -12.11 19.42 27.49
N PRO A 131 -10.81 19.71 27.33
CA PRO A 131 -10.35 20.75 26.41
C PRO A 131 -10.55 20.32 24.95
N LEU A 132 -10.99 21.27 24.12
CA LEU A 132 -11.06 21.11 22.66
C LEU A 132 -9.73 21.56 22.04
N ILE A 133 -9.11 20.69 21.23
CA ILE A 133 -7.83 20.95 20.58
C ILE A 133 -8.03 20.93 19.06
N TYR A 134 -7.64 22.03 18.41
CA TYR A 134 -7.65 22.14 16.95
C TYR A 134 -6.21 22.19 16.43
N ILE A 135 -5.93 21.35 15.44
CA ILE A 135 -4.63 21.34 14.74
C ILE A 135 -4.78 22.16 13.47
N LEU A 136 -4.13 23.32 13.43
CA LEU A 136 -4.19 24.23 12.30
C LEU A 136 -2.97 24.02 11.40
N ALA A 137 -3.21 24.06 10.09
CA ALA A 137 -2.13 24.18 9.13
C ALA A 137 -1.48 25.58 9.23
N MET A 138 -0.18 25.66 8.94
CA MET A 138 0.54 26.93 8.94
C MET A 138 -0.17 27.96 8.05
N GLY A 139 -0.40 29.17 8.57
CA GLY A 139 -1.08 30.26 7.86
C GLY A 139 -2.61 30.26 7.97
N SER A 140 -3.21 29.31 8.69
CA SER A 140 -4.65 29.33 9.02
C SER A 140 -4.91 30.24 10.22
N ASP A 141 -5.94 31.09 10.15
CA ASP A 141 -6.37 31.93 11.28
C ASP A 141 -7.26 31.14 12.26
N PRO A 142 -6.84 30.93 13.52
CA PRO A 142 -7.60 30.19 14.52
C PRO A 142 -8.98 30.78 14.85
N MET A 143 -9.19 32.08 14.58
CA MET A 143 -10.40 32.80 14.94
C MET A 143 -11.39 32.93 13.77
N SER A 144 -11.04 32.38 12.60
CA SER A 144 -11.83 32.48 11.37
C SER A 144 -12.76 31.29 11.10
N VAL A 145 -12.73 30.26 11.97
CA VAL A 145 -13.54 29.03 11.89
C VAL A 145 -14.80 29.17 12.74
#